data_AF-A0A172T664-F1
#
_entry.id   AF-A0A172T664-F1
#
_cell.length_a   1.000
_cell.length_b   1.000
_cell.length_c   1.000
_cell.angle_alpha   90.00
_cell.angle_beta   90.00
_cell.angle_gamma   90.00
#
_symmetry.space_group_name_H-M   'P 1'
#
loop_
_entity.id
_entity.type
_entity.pdbx_description
1 polymer ?
#
loop_
_entity_poly.entity_id
_entity_poly.type
_entity_poly.pdbx_seq_one_letter_code
_entity_poly.pdbx_strand_id
1 'polypeptide(L)'
;MTLESSETEFASRYAAWAAVGQVYPQREGSPLQEFSAGGRVLYLFDRSGPYTVRPGPAKLVVHGILDLAATDLRPQPADGREELTVIGISGLEGVGEVLDVSRRSWVVRARLPLVLSSFTPLPEVRPGDWVAFRTLPLLHGFAVENDSLR
;
A
#
# COMPACT_ATOMS: atom_id res chain seq x y z
N MET A 1 10.91 12.46 13.63
CA MET A 1 11.51 11.22 13.09
C MET A 1 10.74 10.89 11.82
N THR A 2 11.40 10.77 10.66
CA THR A 2 10.74 10.62 9.36
C THR A 2 10.77 9.17 8.89
N LEU A 3 9.68 8.69 8.28
CA LEU A 3 9.64 7.38 7.62
C LEU A 3 10.32 7.40 6.23
N GLU A 4 10.47 8.60 5.67
CA GLU A 4 10.92 8.84 4.29
C GLU A 4 11.81 10.09 4.23
N SER A 5 12.85 10.07 3.41
CA SER A 5 13.72 11.22 3.10
C SER A 5 13.23 12.02 1.89
N SER A 6 12.52 11.37 0.95
CA SER A 6 11.79 11.99 -0.16
C SER A 6 10.76 11.02 -0.75
N GLU A 7 9.72 11.56 -1.40
CA GLU A 7 8.65 10.79 -2.06
C GLU A 7 9.19 9.93 -3.22
N THR A 8 10.11 10.48 -4.01
CA THR A 8 10.75 9.77 -5.13
C THR A 8 11.59 8.59 -4.63
N GLU A 9 12.36 8.77 -3.56
CA GLU A 9 13.15 7.67 -3.00
C GLU A 9 12.24 6.55 -2.47
N PHE A 10 11.12 6.91 -1.83
CA PHE A 10 10.16 5.93 -1.35
C PHE A 10 9.52 5.14 -2.50
N ALA A 11 9.06 5.83 -3.54
CA ALA A 11 8.48 5.21 -4.73
C ALA A 11 9.47 4.24 -5.40
N SER A 12 10.71 4.67 -5.61
CA SER A 12 11.76 3.85 -6.22
C SER A 12 12.13 2.64 -5.36
N ARG A 13 12.22 2.80 -4.04
CA ARG A 13 12.54 1.71 -3.11
C ARG A 13 11.50 0.58 -3.19
N TYR A 14 10.23 0.93 -3.31
CA TYR A 14 9.13 -0.03 -3.30
C TYR A 14 8.56 -0.32 -4.70
N ALA A 15 9.22 0.12 -5.77
CA ALA A 15 8.70 0.00 -7.14
C ALA A 15 8.46 -1.45 -7.60
N ALA A 16 9.27 -2.39 -7.10
CA ALA A 16 9.10 -3.82 -7.34
C ALA A 16 7.77 -4.36 -6.79
N TRP A 17 7.25 -3.72 -5.73
CA TRP A 17 6.03 -4.08 -5.02
C TRP A 17 4.85 -3.18 -5.36
N ALA A 18 4.93 -2.37 -6.43
CA ALA A 18 3.82 -1.54 -6.81
C ALA A 18 2.65 -2.37 -7.37
N ALA A 19 1.44 -2.08 -6.90
CA ALA A 19 0.21 -2.71 -7.34
C ALA A 19 -0.18 -2.21 -8.73
N VAL A 20 -0.70 -3.11 -9.56
CA VAL A 20 -1.22 -2.78 -10.89
C VAL A 20 -2.75 -2.67 -10.80
N GLY A 21 -3.30 -1.62 -11.41
CA GLY A 21 -4.72 -1.36 -11.37
C GLY A 21 -5.15 -0.25 -12.32
N GLN A 22 -6.35 0.28 -12.09
CA GLN A 22 -6.97 1.33 -12.88
C GLN A 22 -7.16 2.58 -12.02
N VAL A 23 -6.63 3.71 -12.47
CA VAL A 23 -6.89 5.03 -11.88
C VAL A 23 -8.11 5.63 -12.56
N TYR A 24 -9.10 6.04 -11.78
CA TYR A 24 -10.29 6.71 -12.29
C TYR A 24 -10.05 8.21 -12.51
N PRO A 25 -10.82 8.85 -13.40
CA PRO A 25 -10.82 10.29 -13.55
C PRO A 25 -11.12 10.99 -12.22
N GLN A 26 -10.37 12.05 -11.93
CA GLN A 26 -10.51 12.83 -10.70
C GLN A 26 -11.01 14.22 -11.02
N ARG A 27 -11.62 14.87 -10.01
CA ARG A 27 -11.90 16.30 -10.08
C ARG A 27 -10.57 17.06 -10.05
N GLU A 28 -10.46 18.06 -10.91
CA GLU A 28 -9.31 18.96 -10.95
C GLU A 28 -9.00 19.52 -9.56
N GLY A 29 -7.71 19.51 -9.16
CA GLY A 29 -7.24 19.92 -7.84
C GLY A 29 -7.54 18.97 -6.67
N SER A 30 -8.17 17.80 -6.89
CA SER A 30 -8.35 16.79 -5.83
C SER A 30 -7.00 16.16 -5.44
N PRO A 31 -6.66 16.07 -4.14
CA PRO A 31 -5.48 15.33 -3.72
C PRO A 31 -5.74 13.82 -3.56
N LEU A 32 -6.99 13.37 -3.75
CA LEU A 32 -7.38 11.98 -3.61
C LEU A 32 -7.53 11.31 -4.96
N GLN A 33 -6.82 10.19 -5.12
CA GLN A 33 -6.88 9.31 -6.26
C GLN A 33 -7.74 8.07 -5.97
N GLU A 34 -8.68 7.82 -6.87
CA GLU A 34 -9.45 6.58 -6.88
C GLU A 34 -8.71 5.52 -7.71
N PHE A 35 -8.28 4.44 -7.06
CA PHE A 35 -7.49 3.38 -7.66
C PHE A 35 -8.14 2.01 -7.45
N SER A 36 -8.53 1.36 -8.54
CA SER A 36 -9.11 0.01 -8.53
C SER A 36 -8.03 -1.05 -8.71
N ALA A 37 -7.80 -1.86 -7.67
CA ALA A 37 -6.85 -2.96 -7.65
C ALA A 37 -7.29 -4.06 -6.65
N GLY A 38 -6.89 -5.31 -6.86
CA GLY A 38 -7.21 -6.41 -5.93
C GLY A 38 -8.71 -6.68 -5.72
N GLY A 39 -9.57 -6.23 -6.65
CA GLY A 39 -11.03 -6.29 -6.52
C GLY A 39 -11.62 -5.29 -5.51
N ARG A 40 -10.91 -4.19 -5.25
CA ARG A 40 -11.32 -3.09 -4.37
C ARG A 40 -11.05 -1.75 -5.06
N VAL A 41 -11.81 -0.72 -4.66
CA VAL A 41 -11.50 0.68 -4.97
C VAL A 41 -10.88 1.30 -3.74
N LEU A 42 -9.67 1.84 -3.88
CA LEU A 42 -8.90 2.48 -2.84
C LEU A 42 -8.89 3.99 -3.05
N TYR A 43 -9.04 4.75 -1.97
CA TYR A 43 -8.89 6.20 -1.97
C TYR A 43 -7.49 6.54 -1.43
N LEU A 44 -6.59 6.91 -2.35
CA LEU A 44 -5.18 7.15 -2.07
C LEU A 44 -4.90 8.64 -2.08
N PHE A 45 -4.25 9.16 -1.05
CA PHE A 45 -3.70 10.51 -1.10
C PHE A 45 -2.49 10.52 -2.05
N ASP A 46 -2.52 11.39 -3.06
CA ASP A 46 -1.44 11.49 -4.05
C ASP A 46 -0.15 12.04 -3.45
N ARG A 47 0.91 11.23 -3.48
CA ARG A 47 2.26 11.62 -3.07
C ARG A 47 3.24 11.74 -4.24
N SER A 48 2.74 11.72 -5.48
CA SER A 48 3.55 11.76 -6.70
C SER A 48 3.58 13.14 -7.35
N GLY A 49 2.75 14.06 -6.85
CA GLY A 49 2.55 15.39 -7.42
C GLY A 49 1.46 15.41 -8.51
N PRO A 50 0.90 16.61 -8.75
CA PRO A 50 -0.24 16.78 -9.63
C PRO A 50 0.09 16.33 -11.07
N TYR A 51 -0.86 15.67 -11.71
CA TYR A 51 -0.80 15.19 -13.10
C TYR A 51 0.25 14.12 -13.41
N THR A 52 1.03 13.66 -12.43
CA THR A 52 2.00 12.56 -12.61
C THR A 52 1.28 11.28 -13.00
N VAL A 53 0.19 10.97 -12.30
CA VAL A 53 -0.66 9.81 -12.60
C VAL A 53 -1.82 10.26 -13.48
N ARG A 54 -1.95 9.65 -14.66
CA ARG A 54 -3.09 9.89 -15.57
C ARG A 54 -4.21 8.88 -15.32
N PRO A 55 -5.49 9.24 -15.54
CA PRO A 55 -6.57 8.27 -15.56
C PRO A 55 -6.27 7.17 -16.58
N GLY A 56 -6.46 5.91 -16.21
CA GLY A 56 -6.01 4.78 -17.02
C GLY A 56 -5.39 3.65 -16.21
N PRO A 57 -4.90 2.60 -16.88
CA PRO A 57 -4.04 1.61 -16.28
C PRO A 57 -2.80 2.27 -15.66
N ALA A 58 -2.50 1.92 -14.41
CA ALA A 58 -1.37 2.47 -13.68
C ALA A 58 -0.74 1.42 -12.76
N LYS A 59 0.50 1.70 -12.37
CA LYS A 59 1.22 0.95 -11.34
C LYS A 59 1.56 1.90 -10.20
N LEU A 60 1.05 1.63 -9.00
CA LEU A 60 1.20 2.51 -7.83
C LEU A 60 1.72 1.71 -6.63
N VAL A 61 2.67 2.25 -5.89
CA VAL A 61 2.94 1.79 -4.52
C VAL A 61 1.78 2.26 -3.66
N VAL A 62 1.08 1.30 -3.06
CA VAL A 62 0.01 1.58 -2.09
C VAL A 62 0.61 1.49 -0.70
N HIS A 63 0.56 2.59 0.04
CA HIS A 63 1.18 2.71 1.34
C HIS A 63 0.16 3.03 2.43
N GLY A 64 0.30 2.38 3.58
CA GLY A 64 -0.53 2.62 4.76
C GLY A 64 0.29 2.64 6.04
N ILE A 65 -0.19 3.41 7.02
CA ILE A 65 0.36 3.39 8.37
C ILE A 65 -0.41 2.37 9.20
N LEU A 66 0.30 1.43 9.82
CA LEU A 66 -0.30 0.40 10.65
C LEU A 66 -0.87 0.98 11.94
N ASP A 67 -2.04 0.48 12.32
CA ASP A 67 -2.52 0.50 13.69
C ASP A 67 -1.98 -0.74 14.41
N LEU A 68 -0.91 -0.56 15.17
CA LEU A 68 -0.24 -1.68 15.84
C LEU A 68 -1.09 -2.35 16.93
N ALA A 69 -2.08 -1.66 17.50
CA ALA A 69 -2.98 -2.28 18.47
C ALA A 69 -3.94 -3.29 17.81
N ALA A 70 -4.11 -3.19 16.49
CA ALA A 70 -4.97 -4.05 15.68
C ALA A 70 -4.18 -4.81 14.60
N THR A 71 -2.88 -5.02 14.81
CA THR A 71 -1.99 -5.75 13.91
C THR A 71 -1.29 -6.86 14.65
N ASP A 72 -1.34 -8.09 14.12
CA ASP A 72 -0.80 -9.27 14.78
C ASP A 72 -0.30 -10.32 13.77
N LEU A 73 0.67 -11.12 14.21
CA LEU A 73 1.13 -12.30 13.49
C LEU A 73 0.04 -13.37 13.52
N ARG A 74 -0.18 -14.07 12.41
CA ARG A 74 -1.14 -15.15 12.31
C ARG A 74 -0.52 -16.38 11.64
N PRO A 75 -0.99 -17.59 11.98
CA PRO A 75 -0.72 -18.76 11.14
C PRO A 75 -1.26 -18.53 9.73
N GLN A 76 -0.60 -19.13 8.74
CA GLN A 76 -1.15 -19.18 7.38
C GLN A 76 -2.56 -19.79 7.39
N PRO A 77 -3.55 -19.15 6.74
CA PRO A 77 -4.89 -19.74 6.58
C PRO A 77 -4.81 -21.09 5.87
N ALA A 78 -5.63 -22.06 6.29
CA ALA A 78 -5.60 -23.41 5.72
C ALA A 78 -5.95 -23.46 4.22
N ASP A 79 -6.76 -22.51 3.75
CA ASP A 79 -7.11 -22.32 2.34
C ASP A 79 -6.14 -21.36 1.60
N GLY A 80 -5.14 -20.82 2.31
CA GLY A 80 -4.19 -19.84 1.81
C GLY A 80 -4.84 -18.53 1.35
N ARG A 81 -6.07 -18.24 1.79
CA ARG A 81 -6.83 -17.13 1.25
C ARG A 81 -6.42 -15.80 1.88
N GLU A 82 -6.15 -14.84 1.00
CA GLU A 82 -5.90 -13.45 1.36
C GLU A 82 -7.22 -12.69 1.53
N GLU A 83 -7.22 -11.75 2.47
CA GLU A 83 -8.36 -10.89 2.75
C GLU A 83 -7.97 -9.42 2.68
N LEU A 84 -8.86 -8.61 2.11
CA LEU A 84 -8.73 -7.16 2.15
C LEU A 84 -10.09 -6.49 2.11
N THR A 85 -10.30 -5.59 3.06
CA THR A 85 -11.53 -4.82 3.23
C THR A 85 -11.16 -3.36 3.45
N VAL A 86 -11.87 -2.47 2.76
CA VAL A 86 -11.77 -1.02 3.02
C VAL A 86 -12.64 -0.69 4.22
N ILE A 87 -12.07 -0.03 5.21
CA ILE A 87 -12.77 0.41 6.42
C ILE A 87 -12.80 1.94 6.48
N GLY A 88 -13.97 2.50 6.82
CA GLY A 88 -14.18 3.94 6.82
C GLY A 88 -13.95 4.56 5.44
N ILE A 89 -13.20 5.67 5.39
CA ILE A 89 -12.95 6.42 4.15
C ILE A 89 -11.78 5.83 3.35
N SER A 90 -10.68 5.51 4.01
CA SER A 90 -9.46 5.05 3.35
C SER A 90 -8.61 4.12 4.23
N GLY A 91 -9.14 3.58 5.33
CA GLY A 91 -8.42 2.57 6.09
C GLY A 91 -8.54 1.19 5.43
N LEU A 92 -7.65 0.27 5.78
CA LEU A 92 -7.70 -1.13 5.36
C LEU A 92 -7.66 -2.05 6.57
N GLU A 93 -8.39 -3.15 6.46
CA GLU A 93 -8.16 -4.36 7.25
C GLU A 93 -7.89 -5.51 6.30
N GLY A 94 -6.94 -6.37 6.65
CA GLY A 94 -6.60 -7.49 5.79
C GLY A 94 -5.79 -8.58 6.48
N VAL A 95 -5.68 -9.68 5.75
CA VAL A 95 -4.86 -10.84 6.10
C VAL A 95 -4.04 -11.21 4.88
N GLY A 96 -2.73 -11.34 5.06
CA GLY A 96 -1.83 -11.58 3.94
C GLY A 96 -0.44 -12.06 4.35
N GLU A 97 0.32 -12.47 3.33
CA GLU A 97 1.69 -12.95 3.45
C GLU A 97 2.68 -11.78 3.41
N VAL A 98 3.65 -11.77 4.30
CA VAL A 98 4.77 -10.83 4.28
C VAL A 98 5.71 -11.20 3.14
N LEU A 99 5.93 -10.27 2.21
CA LEU A 99 6.81 -10.44 1.06
C LEU A 99 8.22 -9.90 1.33
N ASP A 100 8.31 -8.82 2.11
CA ASP A 100 9.57 -8.14 2.40
C ASP A 100 9.47 -7.40 3.74
N VAL A 101 10.61 -7.23 4.40
CA VAL A 101 10.71 -6.61 5.73
C VAL A 101 11.85 -5.61 5.73
N SER A 102 11.52 -4.38 6.09
CA SER A 102 12.48 -3.33 6.42
C SER A 102 12.32 -2.92 7.88
N ARG A 103 13.24 -2.08 8.37
CA ARG A 103 13.25 -1.64 9.78
C ARG A 103 11.91 -1.08 10.28
N ARG A 104 11.12 -0.45 9.41
CA ARG A 104 9.87 0.24 9.77
C ARG A 104 8.72 -0.02 8.82
N SER A 105 8.90 -0.94 7.88
CA SER A 105 7.86 -1.29 6.92
C SER A 105 7.87 -2.79 6.68
N TRP A 106 6.67 -3.33 6.51
CA TRP A 106 6.45 -4.61 5.88
C TRP A 106 5.90 -4.38 4.48
N VAL A 107 6.22 -5.27 3.56
CA VAL A 107 5.47 -5.43 2.33
C VAL A 107 4.59 -6.65 2.51
N VAL A 108 3.27 -6.49 2.37
CA VAL A 108 2.30 -7.57 2.59
C VAL A 108 1.47 -7.78 1.34
N ARG A 109 1.34 -9.04 0.89
CA ARG A 109 0.40 -9.44 -0.16
C ARG A 109 -0.94 -9.80 0.46
N ALA A 110 -1.90 -8.91 0.32
CA ALA A 110 -3.28 -9.11 0.76
C ALA A 110 -4.22 -8.67 -0.36
N ARG A 111 -4.44 -9.56 -1.35
CA ARG A 111 -5.14 -9.33 -2.64
C ARG A 111 -4.39 -8.42 -3.61
N LEU A 112 -3.57 -7.53 -3.10
CA LEU A 112 -2.56 -6.75 -3.79
C LEU A 112 -1.36 -6.52 -2.85
N PRO A 113 -0.18 -6.16 -3.38
CA PRO A 113 0.94 -5.73 -2.55
C PRO A 113 0.63 -4.39 -1.85
N LEU A 114 0.95 -4.32 -0.56
CA LEU A 114 0.80 -3.13 0.28
C LEU A 114 2.11 -2.88 1.03
N VAL A 115 2.57 -1.63 1.05
CA VAL A 115 3.67 -1.20 1.93
C VAL A 115 3.06 -0.68 3.21
N LEU A 116 3.28 -1.38 4.32
CA LEU A 116 2.67 -1.11 5.62
C LEU A 116 3.76 -0.66 6.60
N SER A 117 3.72 0.62 7.01
CA SER A 117 4.76 1.22 7.86
C SER A 117 4.27 1.52 9.27
N SER A 118 5.21 1.69 10.20
CA SER A 118 4.92 2.23 11.54
C SER A 118 5.97 3.24 12.02
N PHE A 119 5.50 4.25 12.75
CA PHE A 119 6.34 5.23 13.44
C PHE A 119 7.03 4.65 14.68
N THR A 120 6.53 3.55 15.22
CA THR A 120 7.16 2.78 16.30
C THR A 120 7.80 1.50 15.75
N PRO A 121 8.63 0.80 16.54
CA PRO A 121 9.17 -0.50 16.12
C PRO A 121 8.03 -1.46 15.75
N LEU A 122 8.22 -2.17 14.65
CA LEU A 122 7.33 -3.24 14.22
C LEU A 122 7.67 -4.54 14.96
N PRO A 123 6.69 -5.42 15.21
CA PRO A 123 6.95 -6.80 15.59
C PRO A 123 7.95 -7.48 14.64
N GLU A 124 8.73 -8.41 15.14
CA GLU A 124 9.63 -9.20 14.29
C GLU A 124 8.81 -10.20 13.47
N VAL A 125 8.92 -10.10 12.15
CA VAL A 125 8.34 -11.02 11.17
C VAL A 125 9.37 -11.29 10.08
N ARG A 126 9.17 -12.34 9.31
CA ARG A 126 10.02 -12.74 8.18
C ARG A 126 9.19 -12.84 6.91
N PRO A 127 9.80 -12.68 5.72
CA PRO A 127 9.13 -13.05 4.48
C PRO A 127 8.60 -14.48 4.54
N GLY A 128 7.35 -14.68 4.11
CA GLY A 128 6.58 -15.93 4.23
C GLY A 128 5.66 -16.01 5.45
N ASP A 129 5.88 -15.16 6.47
CA ASP A 129 4.96 -15.08 7.61
C ASP A 129 3.61 -14.50 7.19
N TRP A 130 2.55 -14.82 7.92
CA TRP A 130 1.22 -14.26 7.70
C TRP A 130 0.87 -13.28 8.80
N VAL A 131 0.23 -12.17 8.42
CA VAL A 131 -0.19 -11.13 9.36
C VAL A 131 -1.65 -10.77 9.12
N ALA A 132 -2.36 -10.49 10.22
CA ALA A 132 -3.57 -9.70 10.18
C ALA A 132 -3.19 -8.26 10.51
N PHE A 133 -3.69 -7.30 9.74
CA PHE A 133 -3.33 -5.90 9.91
C PHE A 133 -4.54 -4.99 9.81
N ARG A 134 -4.38 -3.81 10.41
CA ARG A 134 -5.24 -2.66 10.19
C ARG A 134 -4.40 -1.43 9.90
N THR A 135 -4.86 -0.57 9.00
CA THR A 135 -4.24 0.74 8.76
C THR A 135 -5.04 1.88 9.36
N LEU A 136 -4.33 2.93 9.76
CA LEU A 136 -4.90 4.24 10.03
C LEU A 136 -5.15 4.96 8.69
N PRO A 137 -6.25 5.72 8.54
CA PRO A 137 -6.41 6.67 7.45
C PRO A 137 -5.33 7.78 7.53
N LEU A 138 -4.81 8.32 6.43
CA LEU A 138 -5.11 8.00 5.03
C LEU A 138 -4.09 7.00 4.43
N LEU A 139 -4.52 6.26 3.40
CA LEU A 139 -3.58 5.59 2.50
C LEU A 139 -2.93 6.60 1.56
N HIS A 140 -1.72 6.27 1.10
CA HIS A 140 -0.95 7.05 0.16
C HIS A 140 -0.70 6.26 -1.13
N GLY A 141 -0.68 6.98 -2.24
CA GLY A 141 -0.35 6.43 -3.56
C GLY A 141 0.90 7.09 -4.10
N PHE A 142 1.88 6.29 -4.50
CA PHE A 142 3.09 6.75 -5.17
C PHE A 142 3.19 6.13 -6.55
N ALA A 143 3.31 6.96 -7.58
CA ALA A 143 3.58 6.53 -8.94
C ALA A 143 4.99 5.94 -9.00
N VAL A 144 5.12 4.82 -9.70
CA VAL A 144 6.42 4.33 -10.12
C VAL A 144 6.70 4.83 -11.52
N GLU A 145 7.95 5.22 -11.81
CA GLU A 145 8.33 5.56 -13.16
C GLU A 145 8.11 4.33 -14.06
N ASN A 146 7.33 4.52 -15.13
CA ASN A 146 7.21 3.52 -16.18
C ASN A 146 8.45 3.62 -17.07
N ASP A 147 9.23 2.56 -17.15
CA ASP A 147 10.31 2.39 -18.14
C ASP A 147 9.79 2.37 -19.60
N SER A 148 8.48 2.50 -19.82
CA SER A 148 7.80 2.19 -21.09
C SER A 148 7.31 3.41 -21.89
N LEU A 149 7.86 4.61 -21.66
CA LEU A 149 7.64 5.76 -22.52
C LEU A 149 8.95 6.57 -22.68
N ARG A 150 9.94 5.94 -23.32
CA ARG A 150 10.98 6.62 -24.11
C ARG A 150 11.08 5.96 -25.47
#